data_AF-A0A520HW34-F1
#
_entry.id   AF-A0A520HW34-F1
#
_cell.length_a   1.000
_cell.length_b   1.000
_cell.length_c   1.000
_cell.angle_alpha   90.00
_cell.angle_beta   90.00
_cell.angle_gamma   90.00
#
_symmetry.space_group_name_H-M   'P 1'
#
loop_
_entity.id
_entity.type
_entity.pdbx_description
1 polymer ?
#
loop_
_entity_poly.entity_id
_entity_poly.type
_entity_poly.pdbx_seq_one_letter_code
_entity_poly.pdbx_strand_id
1 'polypeptide(L)' 'MDNALDPDIRIFTEILREDWSRYPSLDTVSTVEARRIAELVRARWTAGGPVMRETRNIQVETGAGRLGLRIHRPV' A
#
# COMPACT_ATOMS: atom_id res chain seq x y z
N MET A 1 13.65 13.81 22.02
CA MET A 1 12.29 13.42 21.60
C MET A 1 12.36 11.94 21.22
N ASP A 2 11.66 11.11 22.00
CA ASP A 2 11.45 9.67 21.93
C ASP A 2 12.54 8.76 21.34
N ASN A 3 13.45 8.34 22.23
CA ASN A 3 14.36 7.22 22.02
C ASN A 3 13.71 5.86 22.30
N ALA A 4 12.38 5.76 22.18
CA ALA A 4 11.57 4.61 22.59
C ALA A 4 10.95 3.83 21.42
N LEU A 5 11.29 4.16 20.17
CA LEU A 5 10.89 3.36 19.02
C LEU A 5 11.81 2.14 18.90
N ASP A 6 11.19 0.99 18.66
CA ASP A 6 11.87 -0.20 18.22
C ASP A 6 12.80 0.13 17.03
N PRO A 7 14.05 -0.38 16.99
CA PRO A 7 15.00 -0.03 15.94
C PRO A 7 14.49 -0.28 14.52
N ASP A 8 13.73 -1.35 14.30
CA ASP A 8 13.21 -1.69 12.98
C ASP A 8 12.07 -0.76 12.59
N ILE A 9 11.23 -0.37 13.55
CA ILE A 9 10.20 0.66 13.34
C ILE A 9 10.84 2.00 13.01
N ARG A 10 11.95 2.38 13.68
CA ARG A 10 12.68 3.60 13.35
C ARG A 10 13.17 3.56 11.89
N ILE A 11 13.86 2.51 11.49
CA ILE A 11 14.34 2.32 10.10
C ILE A 11 13.18 2.41 9.10
N PHE A 12 12.07 1.72 9.38
CA PHE A 12 10.87 1.77 8.55
C PHE A 12 10.33 3.19 8.38
N THR A 13 10.23 3.95 9.49
CA THR A 13 9.72 5.34 9.43
C THR A 13 10.67 6.30 8.72
N GLU A 14 11.98 6.12 8.86
CA GLU A 14 13.00 6.92 8.16
C GLU A 14 12.89 6.71 6.64
N ILE A 15 12.81 5.45 6.23
CA ILE A 15 12.61 5.07 4.83
C ILE A 15 11.31 5.65 4.27
N LEU A 16 10.18 5.47 4.99
CA LEU A 16 8.91 6.02 4.52
C LEU A 16 8.97 7.54 4.39
N ARG A 17 9.59 8.23 5.35
CA ARG A 17 9.75 9.69 5.29
C ARG A 17 10.53 10.10 4.04
N GLU A 18 11.60 9.40 3.72
CA GLU A 18 12.38 9.65 2.51
C GLU A 18 11.53 9.42 1.25
N ASP A 19 10.83 8.29 1.15
CA ASP A 19 10.03 7.94 -0.03
C ASP A 19 8.87 8.92 -0.24
N TRP A 20 8.17 9.35 0.82
CA TRP A 20 7.13 10.37 0.75
C TRP A 20 7.67 11.76 0.36
N SER A 21 8.88 12.12 0.79
CA SER A 21 9.48 13.43 0.50
C SER A 21 9.75 13.69 -0.99
N ARG A 22 9.73 12.63 -1.81
CA ARG A 22 9.91 12.69 -3.27
C ARG A 22 8.66 13.17 -4.02
N TYR A 23 7.54 13.37 -3.33
CA TYR A 23 6.25 13.74 -3.92
C TYR A 23 5.65 14.99 -3.23
N PRO A 24 4.74 15.72 -3.90
CA PRO A 24 3.99 16.81 -3.27
C PRO A 24 3.15 16.31 -2.08
N SER A 25 2.77 17.24 -1.19
CA SER A 25 1.84 16.93 -0.12
C SER A 25 0.49 16.46 -0.69
N LEU A 26 -0.08 15.39 -0.14
CA LEU A 26 -1.23 14.70 -0.74
C LEU A 26 -2.51 15.53 -0.77
N ASP A 27 -2.62 16.52 0.12
CA ASP A 27 -3.71 17.50 0.17
C ASP A 27 -3.62 18.57 -0.94
N THR A 28 -2.47 18.66 -1.61
CA THR A 28 -2.24 19.61 -2.72
C THR A 28 -2.45 19.00 -4.11
N VAL A 29 -2.75 17.70 -4.19
CA VAL A 29 -2.97 16.98 -5.45
C VAL A 29 -4.37 16.39 -5.53
N SER A 30 -4.80 16.00 -6.73
CA SER A 30 -6.08 15.30 -6.90
C SER A 30 -6.10 13.95 -6.16
N THR A 31 -7.27 13.47 -5.78
CA THR A 31 -7.43 12.14 -5.14
C THR A 31 -6.87 11.00 -5.99
N VAL A 32 -6.96 11.10 -7.32
CA VAL A 32 -6.41 10.10 -8.24
C VAL A 32 -4.88 10.08 -8.14
N GLU A 33 -4.26 11.25 -8.10
CA GLU A 33 -2.81 11.39 -8.00
C GLU A 33 -2.31 10.99 -6.60
N ALA A 34 -3.02 11.38 -5.54
CA ALA A 34 -2.69 10.96 -4.18
C ALA A 34 -2.70 9.43 -4.04
N ARG A 35 -3.68 8.74 -4.65
CA ARG A 35 -3.72 7.27 -4.69
C ARG A 35 -2.52 6.71 -5.43
N ARG A 36 -2.17 7.26 -6.60
CA ARG A 36 -1.01 6.82 -7.39
C ARG A 36 0.30 6.95 -6.60
N ILE A 37 0.51 8.08 -5.93
CA ILE A 37 1.69 8.33 -5.09
C ILE A 37 1.73 7.31 -3.94
N ALA A 38 0.61 7.09 -3.25
CA ALA A 38 0.56 6.13 -2.16
C ALA A 38 0.92 4.70 -2.59
N GLU A 39 0.46 4.27 -3.78
CA GLU A 39 0.84 2.96 -4.33
C GLU A 39 2.33 2.87 -4.66
N LEU A 40 2.94 3.95 -5.19
CA LEU A 40 4.38 3.99 -5.46
C LEU A 40 5.22 3.87 -4.19
N VAL A 41 4.88 4.62 -3.14
CA VAL A 41 5.58 4.56 -1.84
C VAL A 41 5.42 3.17 -1.21
N ARG A 42 4.25 2.53 -1.37
CA ARG A 42 3.99 1.19 -0.82
C ARG A 42 4.60 0.05 -1.63
N ALA A 43 4.98 0.27 -2.89
CA ALA A 43 5.38 -0.79 -3.82
C ALA A 43 6.49 -1.70 -3.26
N ARG A 44 7.49 -1.12 -2.57
CA ARG A 44 8.57 -1.89 -1.94
C ARG A 44 8.08 -2.84 -0.84
N TRP A 45 7.01 -2.48 -0.15
CA TRP A 45 6.47 -3.20 1.01
C TRP A 45 5.40 -4.23 0.62
N THR A 46 4.83 -4.09 -0.59
CA THR A 46 3.88 -5.06 -1.14
C THR A 46 4.56 -6.18 -1.94
N ALA A 47 5.87 -6.05 -2.19
CA ALA A 47 6.67 -7.09 -2.82
C ALA A 47 6.97 -8.25 -1.85
N GLY A 48 7.02 -9.48 -2.36
CA GLY A 48 7.56 -10.62 -1.61
C GLY A 48 6.62 -11.26 -0.58
N GLY A 49 5.30 -11.12 -0.73
CA GLY A 49 4.34 -11.84 0.11
C GLY A 49 4.37 -13.38 -0.08
N PRO A 50 3.71 -14.15 0.81
CA PRO A 50 3.71 -15.61 0.72
C PRO A 50 3.17 -16.10 -0.62
N VAL A 51 3.77 -17.17 -1.15
CA VAL A 51 3.31 -17.79 -2.39
C VAL A 51 1.95 -18.47 -2.13
N MET A 52 0.92 -18.03 -2.85
CA MET A 52 -0.40 -18.64 -2.81
C MET A 52 -0.47 -19.82 -3.78
N ARG A 53 -1.19 -20.88 -3.42
CA ARG A 53 -1.56 -21.95 -4.37
C ARG A 53 -2.41 -21.40 -5.52
N GLU A 54 -3.30 -20.47 -5.19
CA GLU A 54 -4.13 -19.78 -6.18
C GLU A 54 -4.39 -18.33 -5.75
N THR A 55 -4.36 -17.41 -6.71
CA THR A 55 -4.90 -16.06 -6.56
C THR A 55 -5.89 -15.80 -7.69
N ARG A 56 -7.15 -15.51 -7.34
CA ARG A 56 -8.23 -15.27 -8.32
C ARG A 56 -8.79 -13.87 -8.15
N ASN A 57 -8.79 -13.08 -9.22
CA ASN A 57 -9.47 -11.79 -9.28
C ASN A 57 -10.87 -12.00 -9.88
N ILE A 58 -11.92 -11.53 -9.20
CA ILE A 58 -13.30 -11.58 -9.68
C ILE A 58 -13.97 -10.19 -9.56
N GLN A 59 -15.04 -9.99 -10.31
CA GLN A 59 -15.91 -8.83 -10.20
C GLN A 59 -17.28 -9.29 -9.74
N VAL A 60 -17.87 -8.58 -8.78
CA VAL A 60 -19.24 -8.84 -8.31
C VAL A 60 -20.09 -7.60 -8.49
N GLU A 61 -21.33 -7.78 -8.93
CA GLU A 61 -22.31 -6.70 -8.98
C GLU A 61 -22.87 -6.46 -7.57
N THR A 62 -22.94 -5.20 -7.17
CA THR A 62 -23.53 -4.78 -5.89
C THR A 62 -24.55 -3.68 -6.14
N GLY A 63 -25.38 -3.35 -5.14
CA GLY A 63 -26.30 -2.20 -5.23
C GLY A 63 -25.59 -0.85 -5.46
N ALA A 64 -24.27 -0.78 -5.20
CA ALA A 64 -23.44 0.41 -5.40
C ALA A 64 -22.52 0.33 -6.64
N GLY A 65 -22.73 -0.67 -7.51
CA GLY A 65 -21.92 -0.92 -8.70
C GLY A 65 -20.96 -2.10 -8.58
N ARG A 66 -20.02 -2.19 -9.52
CA ARG A 66 -19.07 -3.33 -9.63
C ARG A 66 -17.97 -3.24 -8.58
N LEU A 67 -17.81 -4.30 -7.80
CA LEU A 67 -16.75 -4.44 -6.80
C LEU A 67 -15.73 -5.49 -7.26
N GLY A 68 -14.46 -5.09 -7.27
CA GLY A 68 -13.34 -6.02 -7.50
C GLY A 68 -12.96 -6.76 -6.23
N LEU A 69 -12.85 -8.08 -6.30
CA LEU A 69 -12.39 -8.94 -5.22
C LEU A 69 -11.15 -9.72 -5.65
N ARG A 70 -10.18 -9.87 -4.74
CA ARG A 70 -9.05 -10.78 -4.88
C ARG A 70 -9.14 -11.88 -3.83
N ILE A 71 -9.19 -13.13 -4.27
CA ILE A 71 -9.28 -14.30 -3.41
C ILE A 71 -7.92 -15.00 -3.43
N HIS A 72 -7.31 -15.17 -2.25
CA HIS A 72 -6.08 -15.92 -2.06
C HIS A 72 -6.39 -17.27 -1.45
N ARG A 73 -5.86 -18.36 -2.02
CA ARG A 73 -5.92 -19.71 -1.45
C ARG A 73 -4.50 -20.16 -1.07
N PRO A 74 -4.21 -20.40 0.22
CA PRO A 74 -2.90 -20.86 0.66
C PRO A 74 -2.64 -22.30 0.22
N VAL A 75 -1.39 -22.72 0.31
CA VAL A 75 -0.95 -24.10 0.08
C VAL A 75 -1.54 -25.06 1.10
#